data_AF-A0A485AQE7-F1
#
_entry.id   AF-A0A485AQE7-F1
#
_cell.length_a   1.000
_cell.length_b   1.000
_cell.length_c   1.000
_cell.angle_alpha   90.00
_cell.angle_beta   90.00
_cell.angle_gamma   90.00
#
_symmetry.space_group_name_H-M   'P 1'
#
loop_
_entity.id
_entity.type
_entity.pdbx_description
1 polymer ?
#
loop_
_entity_poly.entity_id
_entity_poly.type
_entity_poly.pdbx_seq_one_letter_code
_entity_poly.pdbx_strand_id
1 'polypeptide(L)'
;MSFPPAGLKSWHANISRCGISNVALTHFDGRVFGAALPERFDAILLDAPCSGEGVVRKDPDALKNWSPESNQQIAETQRELIDSAFHALRPGGTLVYSTCTLNRGREPGGRAVAC
;
A
#
# COMPACT_ATOMS: atom_id res chain seq x y z
N MET A 1 -6.61 6.60 -10.83
CA MET A 1 -5.15 6.55 -11.01
C MET A 1 -4.81 5.27 -11.75
N SER A 2 -4.12 5.34 -12.89
CA SER A 2 -3.67 4.15 -13.62
C SER A 2 -2.45 3.59 -12.90
N PHE A 3 -2.53 2.34 -12.40
CA PHE A 3 -1.35 1.66 -11.84
C PHE A 3 -0.42 1.32 -13.01
N PRO A 4 0.75 1.96 -13.17
CA PRO A 4 1.59 1.72 -14.32
C PRO A 4 2.11 0.27 -14.28
N PRO A 5 2.25 -0.41 -15.43
CA PRO A 5 2.88 -1.74 -15.49
C PRO A 5 4.39 -1.69 -15.16
N ALA A 6 4.92 -0.49 -14.92
CA ALA A 6 6.29 -0.20 -14.54
C ALA A 6 6.60 -0.79 -13.16
N GLY A 7 7.03 -2.05 -13.16
CA GLY A 7 7.40 -2.79 -11.97
C GLY A 7 7.27 -4.29 -12.16
N LEU A 8 6.24 -4.75 -12.89
CA LEU A 8 5.91 -6.16 -13.02
C LEU A 8 7.06 -7.00 -13.58
N LYS A 9 7.77 -6.47 -14.58
CA LYS A 9 8.96 -7.11 -15.14
C LYS A 9 10.09 -7.25 -14.12
N SER A 10 10.31 -6.22 -13.30
CA SER A 10 11.34 -6.22 -12.24
C SER A 10 10.97 -7.20 -11.12
N TRP A 11 9.71 -7.21 -10.69
CA TRP A 11 9.19 -8.16 -9.69
C TRP A 11 9.34 -9.60 -10.16
N HIS A 12 8.93 -9.89 -11.40
CA HIS A 12 9.09 -11.22 -11.99
C HIS A 12 10.56 -11.64 -12.05
N ALA A 13 11.46 -10.75 -12.50
CA ALA A 13 12.89 -11.04 -12.53
C ALA A 13 13.46 -11.32 -11.12
N ASN A 14 13.03 -10.58 -10.11
CA ASN A 14 13.45 -10.80 -8.71
C ASN A 14 12.96 -12.15 -8.16
N ILE A 15 11.68 -12.50 -8.41
CA ILE A 15 11.10 -13.79 -7.99
C ILE A 15 11.85 -14.95 -8.64
N SER A 16 12.06 -14.89 -9.96
CA SER A 16 12.79 -15.90 -10.72
C SER A 16 14.24 -16.04 -10.26
N ARG A 17 14.93 -14.91 -10.00
CA ARG A 17 16.32 -14.93 -9.51
C ARG A 17 16.44 -15.55 -8.11
N CYS A 18 15.43 -15.36 -7.25
CA CYS A 18 15.40 -15.95 -5.91
C CYS A 18 14.89 -17.40 -5.90
N GLY A 19 14.47 -17.96 -7.04
CA GLY A 19 13.96 -19.33 -7.13
C GLY A 19 12.62 -19.56 -6.43
N ILE A 20 11.82 -18.49 -6.25
CA ILE A 20 10.54 -18.55 -5.53
C ILE A 20 9.46 -19.06 -6.48
N SER A 21 8.78 -20.15 -6.10
CA SER A 21 7.76 -20.82 -6.94
C SER A 21 6.33 -20.68 -6.42
N ASN A 22 6.14 -20.18 -5.20
CA ASN A 22 4.84 -20.05 -4.53
C ASN A 22 4.29 -18.61 -4.58
N VAL A 23 4.49 -17.89 -5.70
CA VAL A 23 4.02 -16.51 -5.86
C VAL A 23 3.20 -16.39 -7.13
N ALA A 24 2.01 -15.81 -7.01
CA ALA A 24 1.22 -15.32 -8.12
C ALA A 24 1.36 -13.79 -8.19
N LEU A 25 1.59 -13.26 -9.40
CA LEU A 25 1.66 -11.82 -9.65
C LEU A 25 0.40 -11.37 -10.39
N THR A 26 -0.22 -10.29 -9.90
CA THR A 26 -1.40 -9.69 -10.53
C THR A 26 -1.19 -8.20 -10.74
N HIS A 27 -1.86 -7.63 -11.74
CA HIS A 27 -1.87 -6.19 -11.99
C HIS A 27 -3.29 -5.67 -11.83
N PHE A 28 -3.64 -5.29 -10.60
CA PHE A 28 -4.93 -4.71 -10.25
C PHE A 28 -4.73 -3.55 -9.27
N ASP A 29 -5.74 -2.69 -9.21
CA ASP A 29 -5.88 -1.73 -8.13
C ASP A 29 -6.13 -2.47 -6.81
N GLY A 30 -5.34 -2.19 -5.78
CA GLY A 30 -5.47 -2.86 -4.46
C GLY A 30 -6.86 -2.73 -3.85
N ARG A 31 -7.64 -1.73 -4.25
CA ARG A 31 -9.00 -1.45 -3.76
C ARG A 31 -10.05 -2.47 -4.22
N VAL A 32 -9.73 -3.33 -5.20
CA VAL A 32 -10.70 -4.32 -5.72
C VAL A 32 -10.73 -5.61 -4.93
N PHE A 33 -9.67 -5.91 -4.16
CA PHE A 33 -9.49 -7.23 -3.56
C PHE A 33 -10.51 -7.56 -2.47
N GLY A 34 -10.97 -6.57 -1.70
CA GLY A 34 -12.00 -6.77 -0.69
C GLY A 34 -13.31 -7.33 -1.25
N ALA A 35 -13.72 -6.87 -2.43
CA ALA A 35 -14.93 -7.35 -3.10
C ALA A 35 -14.69 -8.60 -3.95
N ALA A 36 -13.54 -8.70 -4.63
CA ALA A 36 -13.23 -9.80 -5.53
C ALA A 36 -12.84 -11.10 -4.80
N LEU A 37 -12.19 -10.98 -3.63
CA LEU A 37 -11.63 -12.08 -2.86
C LEU A 37 -11.95 -11.91 -1.36
N PRO A 38 -13.23 -11.92 -0.96
CA PRO A 38 -13.62 -11.70 0.43
C PRO A 38 -13.16 -12.85 1.34
N GLU A 39 -12.60 -12.50 2.51
CA GLU A 39 -12.15 -13.44 3.55
C GLU A 39 -11.20 -14.55 3.05
N ARG A 40 -10.40 -14.27 2.02
CA ARG A 40 -9.56 -15.28 1.34
C ARG A 40 -8.17 -15.43 1.93
N PHE A 41 -7.65 -14.41 2.61
CA PHE A 41 -6.26 -14.37 3.04
C PHE A 41 -6.12 -14.53 4.54
N ASP A 42 -5.16 -15.35 4.96
CA ASP A 42 -4.81 -15.59 6.36
C ASP A 42 -3.97 -14.44 6.94
N ALA A 43 -3.17 -13.83 6.09
CA ALA A 43 -2.36 -12.66 6.42
C ALA A 43 -2.21 -11.77 5.19
N ILE A 44 -2.18 -10.45 5.41
CA ILE A 44 -2.01 -9.43 4.38
C ILE A 44 -0.94 -8.45 4.85
N LEU A 45 0.01 -8.13 3.98
CA LEU A 45 0.92 -7.01 4.13
C LEU A 45 0.47 -5.90 3.16
N LEU A 46 0.00 -4.78 3.71
CA LEU A 46 -0.31 -3.59 2.96
C LEU A 46 0.81 -2.57 3.16
N ASP A 47 1.73 -2.52 2.19
CA ASP A 47 2.71 -1.45 2.08
C ASP A 47 2.12 -0.34 1.22
N ALA A 48 1.58 0.69 1.89
CA ALA A 48 0.73 1.67 1.24
C ALA A 48 1.54 2.83 0.63
N PRO A 49 1.10 3.39 -0.50
CA PRO A 49 1.70 4.60 -1.05
C PRO A 49 1.63 5.72 0.01
N CYS A 50 2.76 6.39 0.22
CA CYS A 50 2.93 7.41 1.26
C CYS A 50 3.45 8.73 0.63
N SER A 51 3.37 9.83 1.38
CA SER A 51 3.92 11.15 1.00
C SER A 51 5.44 11.16 0.74
N GLY A 52 6.16 10.10 1.12
CA GLY A 52 7.59 9.92 0.83
C GLY A 52 8.54 10.69 1.74
N GLU A 53 8.06 11.34 2.81
CA GLU A 53 8.91 12.17 3.68
C GLU A 53 10.06 11.39 4.34
N GLY A 54 9.89 10.08 4.58
CA GLY A 54 10.94 9.23 5.14
C GLY A 54 12.04 8.82 4.16
N VAL A 55 11.89 9.09 2.85
CA VAL A 55 12.90 8.73 1.83
C VAL A 55 13.81 9.88 1.41
N VAL A 56 13.70 11.05 2.02
CA VAL A 56 14.51 12.26 1.72
C VAL A 56 16.02 11.99 1.76
N ARG A 57 16.48 11.09 2.64
CA ARG A 57 17.90 10.69 2.69
C ARG A 57 18.39 9.99 1.41
N LYS A 58 17.49 9.31 0.71
CA LYS A 58 17.77 8.52 -0.50
C LYS A 58 17.47 9.31 -1.78
N ASP A 59 16.46 10.16 -1.75
CA ASP A 59 16.07 11.03 -2.85
C ASP A 59 15.81 12.46 -2.33
N PRO A 60 16.71 13.42 -2.57
CA PRO A 60 16.56 14.80 -2.14
C PRO A 60 15.33 15.50 -2.74
N ASP A 61 14.84 15.04 -3.90
CA ASP A 61 13.69 15.60 -4.59
C ASP A 61 12.36 14.98 -4.11
N ALA A 62 12.38 14.07 -3.14
CA ALA A 62 11.19 13.36 -2.66
C ALA A 62 10.06 14.29 -2.17
N LEU A 63 10.38 15.49 -1.69
CA LEU A 63 9.41 16.47 -1.20
C LEU A 63 8.94 17.47 -2.26
N LYS A 64 9.44 17.39 -3.49
CA LYS A 64 9.18 18.41 -4.52
C LYS A 64 7.70 18.55 -4.89
N ASN A 65 6.93 17.47 -4.73
CA ASN A 65 5.49 17.43 -4.97
C ASN A 65 4.67 17.31 -3.67
N TRP A 66 5.29 17.59 -2.53
CA TRP A 66 4.62 17.52 -1.23
C TRP A 66 3.72 18.75 -1.04
N SER A 67 2.47 18.53 -0.66
CA SER A 67 1.56 19.57 -0.21
C SER A 67 0.54 18.98 0.78
N PRO A 68 -0.08 19.80 1.66
CA PRO A 68 -1.14 19.34 2.54
C PRO A 68 -2.31 18.68 1.80
N GLU A 69 -2.68 19.20 0.63
CA GLU A 69 -3.75 18.66 -0.21
C GLU A 69 -3.38 17.30 -0.80
N SER A 70 -2.12 17.16 -1.24
CA SER A 70 -1.57 15.88 -1.72
C SER A 70 -1.58 14.82 -0.61
N ASN A 71 -1.21 15.20 0.61
CA ASN A 71 -1.23 14.29 1.76
C ASN A 71 -2.66 13.83 2.10
N GLN A 72 -3.66 14.72 2.02
CA GLN A 72 -5.06 14.34 2.24
C GLN A 72 -5.54 13.32 1.20
N GLN A 73 -5.22 13.52 -0.08
CA GLN A 73 -5.57 12.58 -1.15
C GLN A 73 -4.89 11.21 -0.96
N ILE A 74 -3.64 11.21 -0.51
CA ILE A 74 -2.91 9.97 -0.18
C ILE A 74 -3.55 9.29 1.03
N ALA A 75 -3.90 10.03 2.08
CA ALA A 75 -4.56 9.49 3.26
C ALA A 75 -5.92 8.85 2.93
N GLU A 76 -6.71 9.47 2.04
CA GLU A 76 -7.95 8.90 1.54
C GLU A 76 -7.71 7.59 0.77
N THR A 77 -6.72 7.58 -0.13
CA THR A 77 -6.32 6.37 -0.86
C THR A 77 -5.86 5.25 0.09
N GLN A 78 -5.09 5.57 1.13
CA GLN A 78 -4.65 4.61 2.13
C GLN A 78 -5.84 3.99 2.88
N ARG A 79 -6.88 4.76 3.20
CA ARG A 79 -8.10 4.22 3.84
C ARG A 79 -8.79 3.21 2.94
N GLU A 80 -9.02 3.55 1.67
CA GLU A 80 -9.68 2.65 0.72
C GLU A 80 -8.89 1.34 0.55
N LEU A 81 -7.57 1.41 0.58
CA LEU A 81 -6.70 0.24 0.54
C LEU A 81 -6.78 -0.60 1.82
N ILE A 82 -6.79 0.04 3.00
CA ILE A 82 -6.97 -0.65 4.28
C ILE A 82 -8.33 -1.35 4.33
N ASP A 83 -9.38 -0.69 3.87
CA ASP A 83 -10.75 -1.25 3.86
C ASP A 83 -10.85 -2.46 2.94
N SER A 84 -10.34 -2.34 1.71
CA SER A 84 -10.25 -3.47 0.78
C SER A 84 -9.42 -4.63 1.34
N ALA A 85 -8.26 -4.34 1.94
CA ALA A 85 -7.42 -5.37 2.57
C ALA A 85 -8.14 -6.05 3.74
N PHE A 86 -8.83 -5.29 4.58
CA PHE A 86 -9.59 -5.83 5.71
C PHE A 86 -10.72 -6.76 5.24
N HIS A 87 -11.46 -6.38 4.21
CA HIS A 87 -12.50 -7.25 3.63
C HIS A 87 -11.97 -8.52 2.96
N ALA A 88 -10.75 -8.47 2.42
CA ALA A 88 -10.10 -9.65 1.85
C ALA A 88 -9.49 -10.58 2.92
N LEU A 89 -9.32 -10.09 4.16
CA LEU A 89 -8.75 -10.83 5.27
C LEU A 89 -9.81 -11.74 5.90
N ARG A 90 -9.46 -13.00 6.16
CA ARG A 90 -10.35 -13.91 6.89
C ARG A 90 -10.51 -13.46 8.35
N PRO A 91 -11.63 -13.81 9.02
CA PRO A 91 -11.75 -13.66 10.47
C PRO A 91 -10.60 -14.35 11.21
N GLY A 92 -9.94 -13.63 12.11
CA GLY A 92 -8.77 -14.11 12.86
C GLY A 92 -7.44 -14.07 12.08
N GLY A 93 -7.42 -13.52 10.86
CA GLY A 93 -6.20 -13.25 10.11
C GLY A 93 -5.42 -12.04 10.62
N THR A 94 -4.22 -11.84 10.08
CA THR A 94 -3.33 -10.72 10.46
C THR A 94 -3.16 -9.73 9.31
N LEU A 95 -3.53 -8.48 9.52
CA LEU A 95 -3.21 -7.37 8.61
C LEU A 95 -2.04 -6.55 9.18
N VAL A 96 -0.95 -6.46 8.42
CA VAL A 96 0.16 -5.56 8.70
C VAL A 96 0.08 -4.37 7.76
N TYR A 97 0.04 -3.17 8.33
CA TYR A 97 0.05 -1.91 7.60
C TYR A 97 1.40 -1.21 7.79
N SER A 98 2.07 -0.88 6.69
CA SER A 98 3.33 -0.12 6.70
C SER A 98 3.26 1.09 5.79
N THR A 99 3.95 2.15 6.20
CA THR A 99 4.22 3.31 5.35
C THR A 99 5.64 3.81 5.59
N CYS A 100 6.11 4.58 4.62
CA CYS A 100 7.39 5.27 4.64
C CYS A 100 7.33 6.73 5.11
N THR A 101 6.18 7.22 5.60
CA THR A 101 6.05 8.61 6.06
C THR A 101 6.43 8.75 7.54
N LEU A 102 6.92 9.94 7.89
CA LEU A 102 7.19 10.36 9.26
C LEU A 102 6.03 11.18 9.84
N ASN A 103 5.07 11.59 9.01
CA ASN A 103 3.93 12.37 9.44
C ASN A 103 2.86 11.47 10.08
N ARG A 104 2.34 11.90 11.23
CA ARG A 104 1.20 11.25 11.87
C ARG A 104 -0.03 12.10 11.57
N GLY A 105 -0.70 11.80 10.47
CA GLY A 105 -2.05 12.27 10.22
C GLY A 105 -2.97 11.87 11.36
N ARG A 106 -3.31 12.82 12.23
CA ARG A 106 -4.35 12.62 13.24
C ARG A 106 -5.63 13.23 12.71
N GLU A 107 -6.57 12.38 12.32
CA GLU A 107 -7.91 12.79 11.94
C GLU A 107 -8.93 12.64 13.07
N PRO A 108 -10.03 13.40 13.03
CA PRO A 108 -11.15 13.23 13.94
C PRO A 108 -11.83 11.87 13.67
N GLY A 109 -11.60 10.89 14.55
CA GLY A 109 -12.13 9.52 14.41
C GLY A 109 -11.22 8.42 14.97
N GLY A 110 -9.97 8.72 15.33
CA GLY A 110 -9.11 7.84 16.14
C GLY A 110 -8.45 6.67 15.42
N ARG A 111 -8.70 6.46 14.12
CA ARG A 111 -7.94 5.49 13.31
C ARG A 111 -6.66 6.15 12.80
N ALA A 112 -5.51 5.58 13.13
CA ALA A 112 -4.22 6.07 12.68
C ALA A 112 -4.00 5.71 11.20
N VAL A 113 -3.96 6.71 10.34
CA VAL A 113 -3.49 6.61 8.96
C VAL A 113 -2.23 7.44 8.87
N ALA A 114 -1.19 6.89 8.24
CA ALA A 114 0.09 7.54 8.13
C ALA A 114 0.14 8.36 6.84
N CYS A 115 -0.43 9.57 6.89
CA CYS A 115 -0.19 10.73 6.02
C CYS A 115 -0.75 11.99 6.67
#